data_AF-A0A4Q3QXY6-F1
#
_entry.id   AF-A0A4Q3QXY6-F1
#
_cell.length_a   1.000
_cell.length_b   1.000
_cell.length_c   1.000
_cell.angle_alpha   90.00
_cell.angle_beta   90.00
_cell.angle_gamma   90.00
#
_symmetry.space_group_name_H-M   'P 1'
#
loop_
_entity.id
_entity.type
_entity.pdbx_description
1 polymer ?
#
loop_
_entity_poly.entity_id
_entity_poly.type
_entity_poly.pdbx_seq_one_letter_code
_entity_poly.pdbx_strand_id
1 'polypeptide(L)'
;MDFRVSQQQGTTFCYVLPLNDKEALIEYTLFTKELLPKEDYDKELRQYIEQILHLTDYEITETEFGVIPMTNYQFERRQNKIINIGTAGGQTKGSSGYTFYFIQQHSKALVERLLKTGKPFVAKPPSRFHFYDSILLHILQHNTLPGKQIFSTLFQKNKVQDVLTFLNNESNLAQELKIISSLPTMP
;
A
#
# COMPACT_ATOMS: atom_id res chain seq x y z
N MET A 1 -10.52 2.31 2.16
CA MET A 1 -9.96 3.66 2.05
C MET A 1 -11.09 4.65 2.02
N ASP A 2 -11.20 5.48 3.05
CA ASP A 2 -12.17 6.57 3.10
C ASP A 2 -11.50 7.88 2.67
N PHE A 3 -11.85 8.35 1.48
CA PHE A 3 -11.34 9.59 0.89
C PHE A 3 -12.23 10.81 1.17
N ARG A 4 -13.12 10.76 2.17
CA ARG A 4 -13.94 11.91 2.59
C ARG A 4 -13.12 12.97 3.34
N VAL A 5 -11.93 12.62 3.81
CA VAL A 5 -10.94 13.53 4.41
C VAL A 5 -10.35 14.53 3.41
N SER A 6 -9.74 15.60 3.92
CA SER A 6 -9.07 16.62 3.12
C SER A 6 -7.99 16.01 2.22
N GLN A 7 -7.93 16.44 0.96
CA GLN A 7 -6.91 16.05 -0.01
C GLN A 7 -5.86 17.15 -0.23
N GLN A 8 -5.80 18.16 0.66
CA GLN A 8 -4.89 19.31 0.51
C GLN A 8 -3.40 18.90 0.61
N GLN A 9 -3.11 17.87 1.39
CA GLN A 9 -1.75 17.35 1.58
C GLN A 9 -1.34 16.33 0.50
N GLY A 10 -2.21 16.06 -0.49
CA GLY A 10 -2.02 15.02 -1.49
C GLY A 10 -3.09 13.93 -1.38
N THR A 11 -2.76 12.72 -1.82
CA THR A 11 -3.70 11.60 -1.71
C THR A 11 -3.75 11.14 -0.27
N THR A 12 -4.91 11.25 0.34
CA THR A 12 -5.08 11.05 1.78
C THR A 12 -6.34 10.25 2.05
N PHE A 13 -6.28 9.31 2.98
CA PHE A 13 -7.46 8.52 3.36
C PHE A 13 -7.38 8.12 4.82
N CYS A 14 -8.55 7.87 5.40
CA CYS A 14 -8.65 7.13 6.65
C CYS A 14 -9.10 5.70 6.41
N TYR A 15 -8.88 4.83 7.39
CA TYR A 15 -9.64 3.59 7.51
C TYR A 15 -9.90 3.24 8.97
N VAL A 16 -10.91 2.40 9.16
CA VAL A 16 -11.28 1.84 10.46
C VAL A 16 -11.15 0.33 10.36
N LEU A 17 -10.37 -0.27 11.26
CA LEU A 17 -10.17 -1.71 11.36
C LEU A 17 -10.68 -2.20 12.72
N PRO A 18 -11.90 -2.78 12.77
CA PRO A 18 -12.44 -3.35 14.00
C PRO A 18 -11.60 -4.52 14.49
N LEU A 19 -11.25 -4.52 15.77
CA LEU A 19 -10.59 -5.64 16.46
C LEU A 19 -11.63 -6.51 17.18
N ASN A 20 -12.66 -5.88 17.75
CA ASN A 20 -13.84 -6.51 18.32
C ASN A 20 -15.05 -5.56 18.25
N ASP A 21 -16.08 -5.82 19.05
CA ASP A 21 -17.31 -5.03 19.09
C ASP A 21 -17.16 -3.63 19.72
N LYS A 22 -16.05 -3.37 20.43
CA LYS A 22 -15.80 -2.12 21.17
C LYS A 22 -14.45 -1.46 20.87
N GLU A 23 -13.56 -2.15 20.17
CA GLU A 23 -12.21 -1.67 19.86
C GLU A 23 -11.97 -1.69 18.36
N ALA A 24 -11.41 -0.59 17.85
CA ALA A 24 -11.00 -0.47 16.45
C ALA A 24 -9.76 0.41 16.32
N LEU A 25 -8.90 0.08 15.36
CA LEU A 25 -7.82 0.95 14.91
C LEU A 25 -8.40 1.96 13.91
N ILE A 26 -8.09 3.24 14.10
CA ILE A 26 -8.40 4.32 13.16
C ILE A 26 -7.08 4.92 12.71
N GLU A 27 -6.78 4.82 11.42
CA GLU A 27 -5.52 5.31 10.86
C GLU A 27 -5.79 6.41 9.83
N TYR A 28 -5.01 7.49 9.93
CA TYR A 28 -4.94 8.57 8.96
C TYR A 28 -3.66 8.42 8.13
N THR A 29 -3.82 8.15 6.84
CA THR A 29 -2.73 7.76 5.95
C THR A 29 -2.63 8.74 4.79
N LEU A 30 -1.40 9.14 4.45
CA LEU A 30 -1.12 10.05 3.34
C LEU A 30 -0.01 9.50 2.43
N PHE A 31 -0.14 9.79 1.14
CA PHE A 31 0.93 9.64 0.18
C PHE A 31 1.64 11.00 0.03
N THR A 32 2.71 11.21 0.79
CA THR A 32 3.45 12.47 0.80
C THR A 32 4.96 12.26 0.66
N LYS A 33 5.64 13.30 0.16
CA LYS A 33 7.10 13.33 0.12
C LYS A 33 7.70 13.62 1.50
N GLU A 34 7.08 14.53 2.24
CA GLU A 34 7.50 14.96 3.56
C GLU A 34 6.44 14.57 4.59
N LEU A 35 6.87 14.30 5.82
CA LEU A 35 5.97 14.02 6.94
C LEU A 35 5.32 15.31 7.43
N LEU A 36 4.09 15.21 7.93
CA LEU A 36 3.46 16.32 8.64
C LEU A 36 4.06 16.45 10.06
N PRO A 37 3.91 17.61 10.71
CA PRO A 37 4.02 17.69 12.16
C PRO A 37 3.08 16.69 12.84
N LYS A 38 3.52 16.10 13.96
CA LYS A 38 2.75 15.05 14.66
C LYS A 38 1.36 15.53 15.05
N GLU A 39 1.27 16.78 15.46
CA GLU A 39 0.05 17.44 15.94
C GLU A 39 -1.02 17.54 14.84
N ASP A 40 -0.61 17.64 13.58
CA ASP A 40 -1.52 17.69 12.44
C ASP A 40 -2.16 16.32 12.19
N TYR A 41 -1.43 15.21 12.39
CA TYR A 41 -2.04 13.86 12.32
C TYR A 41 -3.11 13.68 13.40
N ASP A 42 -2.81 14.07 14.64
CA ASP A 42 -3.75 13.96 15.77
C ASP A 42 -5.00 14.81 15.55
N LYS A 43 -4.83 16.01 14.99
CA LYS A 43 -5.94 16.90 14.64
C LYS A 43 -6.84 16.29 13.57
N GLU A 44 -6.28 15.77 12.49
CA GLU A 44 -7.04 15.17 11.39
C GLU A 44 -7.78 13.91 11.84
N LEU A 45 -7.16 13.08 12.69
CA LEU A 45 -7.82 11.92 13.32
C LEU A 45 -9.01 12.35 14.17
N ARG A 46 -8.86 13.35 15.05
CA ARG A 46 -9.97 13.86 15.88
C ARG A 46 -11.11 14.39 15.03
N GLN A 47 -10.80 15.15 13.98
CA GLN A 47 -11.81 15.66 13.05
C GLN A 47 -12.53 14.52 12.32
N TYR A 48 -11.81 13.50 11.88
CA TYR A 48 -12.41 12.34 11.23
C TYR A 48 -13.37 11.58 12.18
N ILE A 49 -12.95 11.35 13.43
CA ILE A 49 -13.76 10.67 14.44
C ILE A 49 -15.05 11.45 14.73
N GLU A 50 -14.97 12.77 14.91
CA GLU A 50 -16.12 13.61 15.23
C GLU A 50 -17.04 13.83 14.02
N GLN A 51 -16.49 14.18 12.86
CA GLN A 51 -17.27 14.67 11.72
C GLN A 51 -17.69 13.56 10.75
N ILE A 52 -16.95 12.44 10.69
CA ILE A 52 -17.21 11.36 9.74
C ILE A 52 -17.75 10.11 10.44
N LEU A 53 -17.22 9.78 11.63
CA LEU A 53 -17.71 8.64 12.41
C LEU A 53 -18.81 9.04 13.40
N HIS A 54 -18.97 10.33 13.70
CA HIS A 54 -19.95 10.87 14.63
C HIS A 54 -19.83 10.26 16.04
N LEU A 55 -18.60 9.96 16.47
CA LEU A 55 -18.31 9.44 17.79
C LEU A 55 -17.94 10.58 18.74
N THR A 56 -18.64 10.65 19.86
CA THR A 56 -18.42 11.67 20.90
C THR A 56 -17.86 11.07 22.19
N ASP A 57 -17.95 9.75 22.36
CA ASP A 57 -17.45 9.02 23.52
C ASP A 57 -16.57 7.86 23.05
N TYR A 58 -15.29 7.94 23.38
CA TYR A 58 -14.27 6.93 23.08
C TYR A 58 -13.06 7.12 24.00
N GLU A 59 -12.32 6.04 24.21
CA GLU A 59 -11.04 6.05 24.91
C GLU A 59 -9.93 5.72 23.91
N ILE A 60 -8.80 6.43 24.00
CA ILE A 60 -7.59 6.10 23.24
C ILE A 60 -6.76 5.17 24.11
N THR A 61 -6.75 3.88 23.78
CA THR A 61 -6.02 2.85 24.52
C THR A 61 -4.57 2.70 24.05
N GLU A 62 -4.29 2.98 22.78
CA GLU A 62 -2.96 2.89 22.18
C GLU A 62 -2.79 3.92 21.05
N THR A 63 -1.54 4.31 20.76
CA THR A 63 -1.19 5.14 19.60
C THR A 63 0.04 4.59 18.91
N GLU A 64 0.03 4.59 17.58
CA GLU A 64 1.15 4.16 16.77
C GLU A 64 1.45 5.16 15.66
N PHE A 65 2.69 5.15 15.17
CA PHE A 65 3.11 5.95 14.03
C PHE A 65 4.01 5.11 13.14
N GLY A 66 3.67 5.05 11.85
CA GLY A 66 4.36 4.26 10.86
C GLY A 66 4.69 5.05 9.60
N VAL A 67 5.80 4.72 8.97
CA VAL A 67 6.16 5.22 7.64
C VAL A 67 6.51 4.03 6.76
N ILE A 68 5.80 3.89 5.64
CA ILE A 68 6.05 2.84 4.65
C ILE A 68 6.74 3.48 3.45
N PRO A 69 7.97 3.05 3.07
CA PRO A 69 8.66 3.63 1.94
C PRO A 69 7.97 3.25 0.63
N MET A 70 7.31 4.22 0.02
CA MET A 70 6.64 4.08 -1.27
C MET A 70 7.61 4.48 -2.38
N THR A 71 8.47 3.54 -2.77
CA THR A 71 9.59 3.81 -3.68
C THR A 71 9.74 2.73 -4.75
N ASN A 72 10.30 3.12 -5.90
CA ASN A 72 10.79 2.22 -6.93
C ASN A 72 12.30 1.97 -6.82
N TYR A 73 12.91 2.27 -5.67
CA TYR A 73 14.29 1.91 -5.38
C TYR A 73 14.54 0.41 -5.51
N GLN A 74 15.68 0.04 -6.10
CA GLN A 74 16.08 -1.35 -6.28
C GLN A 74 16.88 -1.82 -5.07
N PHE A 75 16.22 -2.50 -4.14
CA PHE A 75 16.85 -3.02 -2.93
C PHE A 75 17.79 -4.20 -3.22
N GLU A 76 18.93 -4.23 -2.51
CA GLU A 76 19.83 -5.38 -2.52
C GLU A 76 19.19 -6.56 -1.79
N ARG A 77 18.73 -7.58 -2.53
CA ARG A 77 18.07 -8.76 -1.94
C ARG A 77 19.04 -9.71 -1.22
N ARG A 78 20.33 -9.64 -1.57
CA ARG A 78 21.35 -10.56 -1.07
C ARG A 78 22.72 -9.93 -1.14
N GLN A 79 23.49 -10.11 -0.07
CA GLN A 79 24.90 -9.77 0.01
C GLN A 79 25.65 -10.98 0.58
N ASN A 80 26.54 -11.59 -0.20
CA ASN A 80 27.28 -12.80 0.19
C ASN A 80 26.36 -13.97 0.63
N LYS A 81 26.38 -14.30 1.93
CA LYS A 81 25.54 -15.34 2.55
C LYS A 81 24.33 -14.76 3.29
N ILE A 82 24.14 -13.45 3.25
CA ILE A 82 23.03 -12.73 3.88
C ILE A 82 21.93 -12.51 2.84
N ILE A 83 20.68 -12.79 3.22
CA ILE A 83 19.49 -12.56 2.38
C ILE A 83 18.60 -11.59 3.13
N ASN A 84 18.28 -10.49 2.47
CA ASN A 84 17.41 -9.47 3.02
C ASN A 84 15.95 -9.85 2.77
N ILE A 85 15.13 -9.68 3.81
CA ILE A 85 13.67 -9.91 3.78
C ILE A 85 12.95 -8.65 4.26
N GLY A 86 11.65 -8.56 3.99
CA GLY A 86 10.85 -7.38 4.30
C GLY A 86 11.24 -6.16 3.50
N THR A 87 11.13 -4.98 4.09
CA THR A 87 11.44 -3.72 3.40
C THR A 87 12.89 -3.72 2.88
N ALA A 88 13.85 -4.20 3.69
CA ALA A 88 15.25 -4.29 3.31
C ALA A 88 15.50 -5.24 2.11
N GLY A 89 14.64 -6.23 1.90
CA GLY A 89 14.70 -7.14 0.76
C GLY A 89 13.86 -6.72 -0.44
N GLY A 90 13.23 -5.53 -0.39
CA GLY A 90 12.36 -5.02 -1.44
C GLY A 90 11.00 -5.72 -1.53
N GLN A 91 10.52 -6.30 -0.43
CA GLN A 91 9.17 -6.90 -0.37
C GLN A 91 8.05 -5.89 -0.10
N THR A 92 8.35 -4.61 0.13
CA THR A 92 7.34 -3.55 0.17
C THR A 92 6.95 -3.14 -1.25
N LYS A 93 5.67 -3.29 -1.59
CA LYS A 93 5.15 -2.84 -2.89
C LYS A 93 5.12 -1.32 -2.96
N GLY A 94 5.89 -0.76 -3.88
CA GLY A 94 6.09 0.68 -3.97
C GLY A 94 4.81 1.49 -4.18
N SER A 95 3.78 0.92 -4.80
CA SER A 95 2.53 1.61 -5.16
C SER A 95 1.38 1.45 -4.17
N SER A 96 1.43 0.46 -3.28
CA SER A 96 0.35 0.17 -2.33
C SER A 96 0.82 0.01 -0.87
N GLY A 97 2.12 -0.02 -0.62
CA GLY A 97 2.69 -0.30 0.70
C GLY A 97 2.52 -1.76 1.15
N TYR A 98 1.93 -2.63 0.32
CA TYR A 98 1.70 -4.04 0.68
C TYR A 98 3.06 -4.72 0.91
N THR A 99 3.29 -5.13 2.15
CA THR A 99 4.59 -5.69 2.57
C THR A 99 4.42 -7.08 3.16
N PHE A 100 3.47 -7.25 4.07
CA PHE A 100 3.28 -8.50 4.81
C PHE A 100 2.99 -9.71 3.90
N TYR A 101 2.10 -9.54 2.92
CA TYR A 101 1.81 -10.57 1.93
C TYR A 101 3.08 -11.03 1.19
N PHE A 102 3.87 -10.09 0.66
CA PHE A 102 5.10 -10.43 -0.07
C PHE A 102 6.20 -11.01 0.84
N ILE A 103 6.26 -10.63 2.12
CA ILE A 103 7.14 -11.28 3.10
C ILE A 103 6.78 -12.75 3.24
N GLN A 104 5.50 -13.08 3.41
CA GLN A 104 5.06 -14.47 3.56
C GLN A 104 5.39 -15.29 2.31
N GLN A 105 5.02 -14.78 1.12
CA GLN A 105 5.28 -15.46 -0.15
C GLN A 105 6.79 -15.65 -0.39
N HIS A 106 7.59 -14.63 -0.09
CA HIS A 106 9.03 -14.73 -0.23
C HIS A 106 9.65 -15.73 0.74
N SER A 107 9.24 -15.70 2.02
CA SER A 107 9.73 -16.60 3.05
C SER A 107 9.40 -18.06 2.73
N LYS A 108 8.17 -18.33 2.29
CA LYS A 108 7.76 -19.65 1.81
C LYS A 108 8.63 -20.13 0.66
N ALA A 109 8.83 -19.29 -0.36
CA ALA A 109 9.67 -19.63 -1.51
C ALA A 109 11.14 -19.87 -1.13
N LEU A 110 11.69 -19.13 -0.16
CA LEU A 110 13.05 -19.35 0.34
C LEU A 110 13.19 -20.75 0.96
N VAL A 111 12.26 -21.12 1.83
CA VAL A 111 12.25 -22.43 2.51
C VAL A 111 12.11 -23.57 1.50
N GLU A 112 11.15 -23.48 0.57
CA GLU A 112 10.95 -24.51 -0.47
C GLU A 112 12.21 -24.71 -1.33
N ARG A 113 12.88 -23.62 -1.72
CA ARG A 113 14.10 -23.67 -2.53
C ARG A 113 15.28 -24.23 -1.75
N LEU A 114 15.40 -23.86 -0.48
CA LEU A 114 16.43 -24.39 0.41
C LEU A 114 16.29 -25.90 0.58
N LEU A 115 15.09 -26.39 0.87
CA LEU A 115 14.81 -27.83 1.04
C LEU A 115 15.08 -28.63 -0.25
N LYS A 116 14.73 -28.08 -1.42
CA LYS A 116 14.88 -28.78 -2.70
C LYS A 116 16.29 -28.76 -3.28
N THR A 117 17.05 -27.69 -3.08
CA THR A 117 18.31 -27.44 -3.80
C THR A 117 19.52 -27.20 -2.90
N GLY A 118 19.31 -27.12 -1.58
CA GLY A 118 20.31 -26.65 -0.62
C GLY A 118 20.64 -25.16 -0.75
N LYS A 119 19.95 -24.42 -1.63
CA LYS A 119 20.20 -23.00 -1.90
C LYS A 119 18.90 -22.18 -1.86
N PRO A 120 18.82 -21.13 -1.04
CA PRO A 120 17.61 -20.31 -0.87
C PRO A 120 17.50 -19.23 -1.97
N PHE A 121 17.53 -19.62 -3.25
CA PHE A 121 17.45 -18.67 -4.37
C PHE A 121 16.04 -18.59 -4.95
N VAL A 122 15.41 -17.42 -4.81
CA VAL A 122 14.07 -17.11 -5.32
C VAL A 122 14.18 -16.11 -6.48
N ALA A 123 13.41 -16.35 -7.54
CA ALA A 123 13.37 -15.46 -8.70
C ALA A 123 12.88 -14.04 -8.33
N LYS A 124 13.17 -13.08 -9.19
CA LYS A 124 12.55 -11.74 -9.11
C LYS A 124 11.14 -11.82 -9.71
N PRO A 125 10.18 -11.01 -9.22
CA PRO A 125 8.90 -10.87 -9.89
C PRO A 125 9.08 -10.28 -11.30
N PRO A 126 8.11 -10.46 -12.20
CA PRO A 126 8.14 -9.85 -13.53
C PRO A 126 8.35 -8.34 -13.46
N SER A 127 9.24 -7.80 -14.31
CA SER A 127 9.60 -6.37 -14.32
C SER A 127 8.43 -5.43 -14.62
N ARG A 128 7.38 -5.92 -15.29
CA ARG A 128 6.17 -5.14 -15.58
C ARG A 128 5.49 -4.59 -14.32
N PHE A 129 5.49 -5.33 -13.21
CA PHE A 129 4.89 -4.83 -11.97
C PHE A 129 5.67 -3.66 -11.38
N HIS A 130 7.01 -3.70 -11.53
CA HIS A 130 7.85 -2.57 -11.16
C HIS A 130 7.59 -1.32 -12.02
N PHE A 131 7.30 -1.53 -13.31
CA PHE A 131 6.90 -0.47 -14.22
C PHE A 131 5.54 0.14 -13.83
N TYR A 132 4.53 -0.69 -13.53
CA TYR A 132 3.23 -0.20 -13.04
C TYR A 132 3.36 0.58 -11.73
N ASP A 133 4.19 0.07 -10.81
CA ASP A 133 4.44 0.76 -9.55
C ASP A 133 5.10 2.14 -9.77
N SER A 134 6.06 2.21 -10.69
CA SER A 134 6.72 3.47 -11.06
C SER A 134 5.77 4.49 -11.68
N ILE A 135 4.80 4.04 -12.50
CA ILE A 135 3.79 4.94 -13.06
C ILE A 135 2.92 5.53 -11.95
N LEU A 136 2.38 4.70 -11.05
CA LEU A 136 1.51 5.21 -9.99
C LEU A 136 2.27 6.14 -9.06
N LEU A 137 3.51 5.79 -8.68
CA LEU A 137 4.37 6.65 -7.87
C LEU A 137 4.62 8.00 -8.54
N HIS A 138 4.90 8.01 -9.85
CA HIS A 138 5.09 9.24 -10.60
C HIS A 138 3.83 10.12 -10.57
N ILE A 139 2.66 9.52 -10.78
CA ILE A 139 1.36 10.23 -10.75
C ILE A 139 1.09 10.83 -9.37
N LEU A 140 1.27 10.05 -8.30
CA LEU A 140 1.02 10.50 -6.93
C LEU A 140 2.02 11.60 -6.50
N GLN A 141 3.30 11.44 -6.86
CA GLN A 141 4.34 12.41 -6.52
C GLN A 141 4.14 13.77 -7.21
N HIS A 142 3.71 13.77 -8.47
CA HIS A 142 3.52 14.98 -9.27
C HIS A 142 2.07 15.48 -9.26
N ASN A 143 1.18 14.77 -8.56
CA ASN A 143 -0.25 15.04 -8.49
C ASN A 143 -0.89 15.29 -9.86
N THR A 144 -0.45 14.55 -10.89
CA THR A 144 -0.93 14.73 -12.28
C THR A 144 -2.36 14.23 -12.47
N LEU A 145 -2.79 13.32 -11.60
CA LEU A 145 -4.17 12.85 -11.48
C LEU A 145 -4.51 12.72 -9.98
N PRO A 146 -5.73 13.09 -9.54
CA PRO A 146 -6.12 12.94 -8.15
C PRO A 146 -6.10 11.47 -7.74
N GLY A 147 -5.26 11.09 -6.76
CA GLY A 147 -5.18 9.69 -6.33
C GLY A 147 -6.50 9.15 -5.80
N LYS A 148 -7.31 9.99 -5.14
CA LYS A 148 -8.72 9.68 -4.78
C LYS A 148 -9.51 9.17 -5.98
N GLN A 149 -9.40 9.81 -7.14
CA GLN A 149 -10.11 9.39 -8.36
C GLN A 149 -9.56 8.05 -8.88
N ILE A 150 -8.23 7.87 -8.88
CA ILE A 150 -7.59 6.63 -9.33
C ILE A 150 -8.06 5.44 -8.48
N PHE A 151 -7.92 5.53 -7.16
CA PHE A 151 -8.28 4.45 -6.25
C PHE A 151 -9.79 4.20 -6.22
N SER A 152 -10.61 5.27 -6.21
CA SER A 152 -12.07 5.10 -6.27
C SER A 152 -12.50 4.41 -7.56
N THR A 153 -11.96 4.83 -8.71
CA THR A 153 -12.27 4.23 -10.01
C THR A 153 -11.81 2.77 -10.07
N LEU A 154 -10.61 2.47 -9.57
CA LEU A 154 -10.05 1.13 -9.52
C LEU A 154 -11.00 0.15 -8.83
N PHE A 155 -11.47 0.49 -7.62
CA PHE A 155 -12.36 -0.37 -6.84
C PHE A 155 -13.82 -0.35 -7.31
N GLN A 156 -14.30 0.74 -7.92
CA GLN A 156 -15.68 0.82 -8.44
C GLN A 156 -15.87 0.05 -9.74
N LYS A 157 -14.89 0.10 -10.66
CA LYS A 157 -15.03 -0.48 -12.00
C LYS A 157 -14.55 -1.92 -12.13
N ASN A 158 -13.91 -2.47 -11.10
CA ASN A 158 -13.33 -3.82 -11.14
C ASN A 158 -13.83 -4.65 -9.97
N LYS A 159 -13.86 -5.98 -10.15
CA LYS A 159 -14.12 -6.90 -9.05
C LYS A 159 -12.98 -6.81 -8.05
N VAL A 160 -13.30 -6.79 -6.75
CA VAL A 160 -12.30 -6.69 -5.68
C VAL A 160 -11.23 -7.78 -5.81
N GLN A 161 -11.62 -9.00 -6.17
CA GLN A 161 -10.68 -10.11 -6.36
C GLN A 161 -9.70 -9.85 -7.51
N ASP A 162 -10.15 -9.24 -8.62
CA ASP A 162 -9.27 -8.88 -9.74
C ASP A 162 -8.25 -7.80 -9.30
N VAL A 163 -8.72 -6.80 -8.55
CA VAL A 163 -7.87 -5.72 -8.01
C VAL A 163 -6.82 -6.30 -7.05
N LEU A 164 -7.21 -7.15 -6.10
CA LEU A 164 -6.28 -7.77 -5.16
C LEU A 164 -5.27 -8.67 -5.88
N THR A 165 -5.69 -9.43 -6.88
CA THR A 165 -4.80 -10.26 -7.71
C THR A 165 -3.75 -9.40 -8.42
N PHE A 166 -4.16 -8.24 -8.94
CA PHE A 166 -3.24 -7.28 -9.55
C PHE A 166 -2.27 -6.66 -8.53
N LEU A 167 -2.78 -6.22 -7.37
CA LEU A 167 -1.95 -5.65 -6.30
C LEU A 167 -0.96 -6.67 -5.72
N ASN A 168 -1.29 -7.97 -5.72
CA ASN A 168 -0.42 -9.05 -5.28
C ASN A 168 0.63 -9.48 -6.33
N ASN A 169 0.66 -8.85 -7.50
CA ASN A 169 1.49 -9.26 -8.64
C ASN A 169 1.18 -10.68 -9.17
N GLU A 170 -0.06 -11.14 -9.00
CA GLU A 170 -0.54 -12.48 -9.39
C GLU A 170 -1.37 -12.45 -10.69
N SER A 171 -1.63 -11.25 -11.22
CA SER A 171 -2.41 -11.08 -12.45
C SER A 171 -1.66 -11.50 -13.71
N ASN A 172 -2.43 -11.84 -14.75
CA ASN A 172 -1.93 -11.97 -16.11
C ASN A 172 -2.18 -10.69 -16.93
N LEU A 173 -1.54 -10.59 -18.11
CA LEU A 173 -1.62 -9.42 -18.98
C LEU A 173 -3.05 -9.02 -19.37
N ALA A 174 -3.96 -9.98 -19.57
CA ALA A 174 -5.34 -9.67 -19.94
C ALA A 174 -6.11 -9.03 -18.77
N GLN A 175 -5.91 -9.52 -17.55
CA GLN A 175 -6.45 -8.91 -16.33
C GLN A 175 -5.87 -7.51 -16.11
N GLU A 176 -4.56 -7.37 -16.29
CA GLU A 176 -3.84 -6.10 -16.16
C GLU A 176 -4.38 -5.06 -17.15
N LEU A 177 -4.52 -5.41 -18.44
CA LEU A 177 -5.09 -4.52 -19.45
C LEU A 177 -6.52 -4.09 -19.13
N LYS A 178 -7.36 -5.03 -18.67
CA LYS A 178 -8.73 -4.73 -18.25
C LYS A 178 -8.73 -3.70 -17.12
N ILE A 179 -7.92 -3.91 -16.08
CA ILE A 179 -7.81 -2.99 -14.95
C ILE A 179 -7.29 -1.62 -15.42
N ILE A 180 -6.17 -1.59 -16.14
CA ILE A 180 -5.54 -0.34 -16.60
C ILE A 180 -6.50 0.45 -17.51
N SER A 181 -7.23 -0.23 -18.39
CA SER A 181 -8.20 0.42 -19.29
C SER A 181 -9.38 1.08 -18.56
N SER A 182 -9.66 0.67 -17.32
CA SER A 182 -10.73 1.26 -16.50
C SER A 182 -10.33 2.56 -15.81
N LEU A 183 -9.02 2.78 -15.63
CA LEU A 183 -8.44 3.92 -14.92
C LEU A 183 -8.47 5.19 -15.77
N PRO A 184 -8.54 6.37 -15.15
CA PRO A 184 -8.44 7.63 -15.88
C PRO A 184 -7.09 7.73 -16.60
N THR A 185 -7.12 8.07 -17.89
CA THR A 185 -5.92 8.23 -18.74
C THR A 185 -5.57 9.68 -19.04
N MET A 186 -6.47 10.62 -18.71
CA MET A 186 -6.26 12.07 -18.80
C MET A 186 -6.79 12.77 -17.54
N PRO A 187 -6.21 13.91 -17.14
CA PRO A 187 -6.75 14.75 -16.07
C PRO A 187 -8.12 15.32 -16.39
#